data_AF-A0A7Y9HYE5-F1
#
_entry.id   AF-A0A7Y9HYE5-F1
#
_cell.length_a   1.000
_cell.length_b   1.000
_cell.length_c   1.000
_cell.angle_alpha   90.00
_cell.angle_beta   90.00
_cell.angle_gamma   90.00
#
_symmetry.space_group_name_H-M   'P 1'
#
loop_
_entity.id
_entity.type
_entity.pdbx_description
1 polymer ?
#
loop_
_entity_poly.entity_id
_entity_poly.type
_entity_poly.pdbx_seq_one_letter_code
_entity_poly.pdbx_strand_id
1 'polypeptide(L)'
;MDFANDDDFGSSWVSNSTITKDAWYEIDFKKEENFNAIVIAEENPNIKSYRLEVYQNGVWKRLFEGENRSKIKIHRFDRVKGTKARITIISADHQPSISEFEVYNEQR
;
A
#
# COMPACT_ATOMS: atom_id res chain seq x y z
N MET A 1 2.55 15.78 -5.32
CA MET A 1 1.25 15.39 -5.89
C MET A 1 0.98 13.99 -5.42
N ASP A 2 -0.25 13.77 -4.98
CA ASP A 2 -0.71 12.58 -4.28
C ASP A 2 -1.31 11.62 -5.32
N PHE A 3 -0.45 10.98 -6.12
CA PHE A 3 -0.80 10.21 -7.32
C PHE A 3 -1.18 8.74 -7.08
N ALA A 4 -1.33 8.33 -5.83
CA ALA A 4 -1.67 6.95 -5.48
C ALA A 4 -2.89 6.89 -4.54
N ASN A 5 -3.64 7.98 -4.50
CA ASN A 5 -4.84 8.16 -3.70
C ASN A 5 -5.70 9.31 -4.27
N ASP A 6 -5.62 9.54 -5.58
CA ASP A 6 -6.35 10.58 -6.32
C ASP A 6 -7.52 10.05 -7.15
N ASP A 7 -7.78 8.74 -7.12
CA ASP A 7 -8.85 8.07 -7.89
C ASP A 7 -8.64 8.17 -9.42
N ASP A 8 -7.38 8.38 -9.84
CA ASP A 8 -6.96 8.40 -11.24
C ASP A 8 -5.91 7.31 -11.50
N PHE A 9 -6.38 6.17 -11.97
CA PHE A 9 -5.56 5.02 -12.35
C PHE A 9 -4.59 5.29 -13.51
N GLY A 10 -4.69 6.43 -14.21
CA GLY A 10 -3.72 6.89 -15.21
C GLY A 10 -2.55 7.68 -14.61
N SER A 11 -2.65 8.01 -13.33
CA SER A 11 -1.65 8.67 -12.51
C SER A 11 -0.93 7.61 -11.64
N SER A 12 0.30 7.89 -11.21
CA SER A 12 1.04 6.97 -10.33
C SER A 12 2.07 7.68 -9.46
N TRP A 13 2.13 7.27 -8.20
CA TRP A 13 3.34 7.48 -7.41
C TRP A 13 4.46 6.62 -7.99
N VAL A 14 5.64 7.20 -8.18
CA VAL A 14 6.84 6.50 -8.66
C VAL A 14 7.94 6.68 -7.63
N SER A 15 8.58 5.59 -7.22
CA SER A 15 9.68 5.67 -6.25
C SER A 15 10.86 6.44 -6.82
N ASN A 16 11.74 6.97 -5.97
CA ASN A 16 13.02 7.51 -6.45
C ASN A 16 13.84 6.37 -7.09
N SER A 17 14.41 6.61 -8.28
CA SER A 17 15.16 5.60 -9.04
C SER A 17 16.44 5.12 -8.35
N THR A 18 16.97 5.89 -7.39
CA THR A 18 18.15 5.51 -6.60
C THR A 18 17.80 4.60 -5.41
N ILE A 19 16.52 4.52 -5.04
CA ILE A 19 16.03 3.63 -3.98
C ILE A 19 15.73 2.26 -4.59
N THR A 20 16.71 1.37 -4.46
CA THR A 20 16.67 0.03 -5.07
C THR A 20 16.02 -1.03 -4.19
N LYS A 21 15.78 -0.73 -2.92
CA LYS A 21 15.13 -1.60 -1.93
C LYS A 21 14.31 -0.77 -0.95
N ASP A 22 13.26 -1.37 -0.42
CA ASP A 22 12.44 -0.82 0.67
C ASP A 22 11.82 0.56 0.35
N ALA A 23 11.53 0.82 -0.93
CA ALA A 23 10.71 1.95 -1.33
C ALA A 23 9.34 1.81 -0.66
N TRP A 24 8.82 2.90 -0.10
CA TRP A 24 7.57 2.86 0.66
C TRP A 24 6.64 3.99 0.28
N TYR A 25 5.35 3.71 0.44
CA TYR A 25 4.27 4.68 0.32
C TYR A 25 3.36 4.53 1.53
N GLU A 26 2.92 5.66 2.09
CA GLU A 26 2.13 5.72 3.33
C GLU A 26 0.97 6.70 3.17
N ILE A 27 -0.18 6.32 3.69
CA ILE A 27 -1.32 7.22 3.89
C ILE A 27 -1.46 7.51 5.38
N ASP A 28 -1.58 8.80 5.71
CA ASP A 28 -1.90 9.31 7.05
C ASP A 28 -3.34 9.80 7.09
N PHE A 29 -4.18 9.09 7.85
CA PHE A 29 -5.61 9.36 7.95
C PHE A 29 -5.95 10.59 8.80
N LYS A 30 -4.96 11.23 9.44
CA LYS A 30 -5.09 12.40 10.35
C LYS A 30 -5.89 12.17 11.62
N LYS A 31 -6.69 11.11 11.67
CA LYS A 31 -7.41 10.61 12.84
C LYS A 31 -7.37 9.09 12.84
N GLU A 32 -7.78 8.49 13.94
CA GLU A 32 -7.83 7.05 14.07
C GLU A 32 -9.04 6.49 13.30
N GLU A 33 -8.77 5.56 12.37
CA GLU A 33 -9.77 4.94 11.51
C GLU A 33 -9.80 3.43 11.68
N ASN A 34 -10.98 2.84 11.44
CA ASN A 34 -11.14 1.40 11.33
C ASN A 34 -11.12 0.98 9.87
N PHE A 35 -10.42 -0.10 9.55
CA PHE A 35 -10.40 -0.65 8.19
C PHE A 35 -10.07 -2.14 8.21
N ASN A 36 -10.42 -2.84 7.14
CA ASN A 36 -10.30 -4.30 7.02
C ASN A 36 -9.91 -4.76 5.61
N ALA A 37 -9.67 -3.83 4.69
CA ALA A 37 -9.16 -4.12 3.37
C ALA A 37 -8.18 -3.05 2.87
N ILE A 38 -7.18 -3.49 2.11
CA ILE A 38 -6.24 -2.65 1.35
C ILE A 38 -6.23 -3.15 -0.09
N VAL A 39 -6.36 -2.23 -1.05
CA VAL A 39 -6.22 -2.51 -2.48
C VAL A 39 -5.02 -1.73 -3.02
N ILE A 40 -4.23 -2.41 -3.84
CA ILE A 40 -3.05 -1.83 -4.48
C ILE A 40 -3.20 -2.07 -5.97
N ALA A 41 -3.18 -0.99 -6.75
CA ALA A 41 -3.18 -1.04 -8.19
C ALA A 41 -1.82 -0.59 -8.74
N GLU A 42 -1.33 -1.34 -9.73
CA GLU A 42 -0.24 -0.90 -10.60
C GLU A 42 -0.78 -0.68 -12.01
N GLU A 43 -0.23 0.28 -12.75
CA GLU A 43 -0.53 0.45 -14.18
C GLU A 43 -0.19 -0.84 -14.95
N ASN A 44 0.99 -1.40 -14.66
CA ASN A 44 1.48 -2.68 -15.16
C ASN A 44 2.10 -3.49 -14.00
N PRO A 45 1.89 -4.82 -13.94
CA PRO A 45 2.51 -5.67 -12.91
C PRO A 45 4.02 -5.50 -12.84
N ASN A 46 4.55 -5.12 -11.67
CA ASN A 46 5.98 -4.89 -11.48
C ASN A 46 6.48 -5.29 -10.08
N ILE A 47 5.71 -4.96 -9.03
CA ILE A 47 5.99 -5.30 -7.64
C ILE A 47 5.82 -6.81 -7.46
N LYS A 48 6.85 -7.45 -6.88
CA LYS A 48 6.88 -8.90 -6.61
C LYS A 48 6.53 -9.22 -5.18
N SER A 49 7.27 -8.60 -4.25
CA SER A 49 7.11 -8.81 -2.81
C SER A 49 7.09 -7.50 -2.06
N TYR A 50 6.29 -7.47 -1.01
CA TYR A 50 6.08 -6.28 -0.21
C TYR A 50 5.49 -6.64 1.16
N ARG A 51 5.52 -5.65 2.05
CA ARG A 51 4.94 -5.69 3.38
C ARG A 51 3.86 -4.62 3.50
N LEU A 52 2.71 -4.97 4.07
CA LEU A 52 1.66 -4.04 4.48
C LEU A 52 1.67 -3.88 5.99
N GLU A 53 1.59 -2.65 6.45
CA GLU A 53 1.64 -2.31 7.87
C GLU A 53 0.61 -1.25 8.23
N VAL A 54 0.10 -1.33 9.47
CA VAL A 54 -0.74 -0.31 10.09
C VAL A 54 0.00 0.32 11.25
N TYR A 55 -0.09 1.64 11.40
CA TYR A 55 0.40 2.32 12.59
C TYR A 55 -0.68 2.36 13.66
N GLN A 56 -0.43 1.68 14.78
CA GLN A 56 -1.34 1.56 15.90
C GLN A 56 -0.57 1.73 17.22
N ASN A 57 -1.04 2.57 18.12
CA ASN A 57 -0.45 2.76 19.46
C ASN A 57 1.05 3.07 19.44
N GLY A 58 1.51 3.88 18.48
CA GLY A 58 2.92 4.28 18.40
C GLY A 58 3.84 3.27 17.70
N VAL A 59 3.31 2.15 17.21
CA VAL A 59 4.10 1.09 16.57
C VAL A 59 3.52 0.64 15.24
N TRP A 60 4.39 0.25 14.31
CA TRP A 60 4.01 -0.41 13.07
C TRP A 60 3.69 -1.88 13.35
N LYS A 61 2.49 -2.31 12.96
CA LYS A 61 2.05 -3.71 13.01
C LYS A 61 1.89 -4.24 11.60
N ARG A 62 2.47 -5.41 11.34
CA ARG A 62 2.37 -6.09 10.05
C ARG A 62 0.97 -6.67 9.84
N LEU A 63 0.38 -6.37 8.69
CA LEU A 63 -0.88 -6.95 8.20
C LEU A 63 -0.61 -8.07 7.19
N PHE A 64 0.38 -7.89 6.33
CA PHE A 64 0.77 -8.85 5.30
C PHE A 64 2.27 -8.71 5.01
N GLU A 65 2.93 -9.83 4.69
CA GLU A 65 4.25 -9.84 4.07
C GLU A 65 4.35 -11.06 3.18
N GLY A 66 4.71 -10.86 1.91
CA GLY A 66 4.80 -11.96 0.96
C GLY A 66 4.85 -11.49 -0.48
N GLU A 67 4.65 -12.44 -1.39
CA GLU A 67 4.64 -12.22 -2.83
C GLU A 67 3.21 -12.10 -3.36
N ASN A 68 2.99 -11.11 -4.24
CA ASN A 68 1.81 -11.02 -5.08
C ASN A 68 2.15 -10.18 -6.32
N ARG A 69 2.16 -10.80 -7.49
CA ARG A 69 2.51 -10.18 -8.78
C ARG A 69 1.29 -9.73 -9.58
N SER A 70 0.10 -9.75 -8.99
CA SER A 70 -1.13 -9.34 -9.69
C SER A 70 -1.13 -7.84 -9.90
N LYS A 71 -1.65 -7.38 -11.04
CA LYS A 71 -1.85 -5.94 -11.32
C LYS A 71 -2.63 -5.26 -10.19
N ILE A 72 -3.73 -5.90 -9.78
CA ILE A 72 -4.57 -5.49 -8.66
C ILE A 72 -4.35 -6.47 -7.52
N LYS A 73 -3.99 -5.97 -6.35
CA LYS A 73 -3.69 -6.77 -5.16
C LYS A 73 -4.67 -6.40 -4.06
N ILE A 74 -5.51 -7.36 -3.68
CA ILE A 74 -6.57 -7.16 -2.68
C ILE A 74 -6.19 -7.92 -1.42
N HIS A 75 -6.09 -7.20 -0.30
CA HIS A 75 -5.77 -7.75 1.01
C HIS A 75 -6.94 -7.54 1.94
N ARG A 76 -7.58 -8.64 2.37
CA ARG A 76 -8.64 -8.63 3.38
C ARG A 76 -8.13 -9.26 4.67
N PHE A 77 -8.36 -8.60 5.78
CA PHE A 77 -7.92 -9.03 7.11
C PHE A 77 -9.02 -8.73 8.15
N ASP A 78 -8.78 -9.10 9.40
CA ASP A 78 -9.67 -8.72 10.51
C ASP A 78 -9.63 -7.22 10.72
N ARG A 79 -10.76 -6.61 11.10
CA ARG A 79 -10.84 -5.14 11.26
C ARG A 79 -9.79 -4.67 12.27
N VAL A 80 -8.92 -3.78 11.80
CA VAL A 80 -7.91 -3.11 12.62
C VAL A 80 -8.28 -1.64 12.80
N LYS A 81 -7.65 -1.04 13.80
CA LYS A 81 -7.77 0.38 14.12
C LYS A 81 -6.39 1.02 14.06
N GLY A 82 -6.23 2.12 13.33
CA GLY A 82 -4.92 2.78 13.19
C GLY A 82 -5.03 4.17 12.58
N THR A 83 -3.92 4.91 12.60
CA THR A 83 -3.87 6.27 12.03
C THR A 83 -3.15 6.34 10.69
N LYS A 84 -2.39 5.30 10.33
CA LYS A 84 -1.63 5.23 9.08
C LYS A 84 -1.63 3.82 8.51
N ALA A 85 -1.54 3.72 7.20
CA ALA A 85 -1.27 2.47 6.48
C ALA A 85 -0.08 2.66 5.55
N ARG A 86 0.78 1.64 5.44
CA ARG A 86 2.00 1.68 4.64
C ARG A 86 2.18 0.41 3.82
N ILE A 87 2.66 0.57 2.60
CA ILE A 87 3.33 -0.48 1.83
C ILE A 87 4.84 -0.24 1.84
N THR A 88 5.62 -1.29 2.09
CA THR A 88 7.07 -1.30 1.84
C THR A 88 7.37 -2.35 0.78
N ILE A 89 7.93 -1.91 -0.34
CA ILE A 89 8.23 -2.73 -1.51
C ILE A 89 9.60 -3.38 -1.30
N ILE A 90 9.58 -4.70 -1.13
CA ILE A 90 10.78 -5.50 -0.85
C ILE A 90 11.48 -5.85 -2.16
N SER A 91 10.73 -6.19 -3.22
CA SER A 91 11.29 -6.43 -4.56
C SER A 91 10.31 -6.12 -5.69
N ALA A 92 10.85 -5.71 -6.83
CA ALA A 92 10.16 -5.43 -8.08
C ALA A 92 11.05 -5.80 -9.29
N ASP A 93 10.49 -5.93 -10.49
CA ASP A 93 11.28 -6.15 -11.72
C ASP A 93 11.99 -4.87 -12.19
N HIS A 94 11.33 -3.72 -12.02
CA HIS A 94 11.77 -2.39 -12.42
C HIS A 94 11.45 -1.38 -11.31
N GLN A 95 11.71 -0.09 -11.57
CA GLN A 95 11.39 1.00 -10.65
C GLN A 95 9.93 0.90 -10.16
N PRO A 96 9.70 0.76 -8.85
CA PRO A 96 8.36 0.64 -8.32
C PRO A 96 7.46 1.85 -8.60
N SER A 97 6.22 1.56 -9.00
CA SER A 97 5.15 2.55 -9.11
C SER A 97 3.86 1.98 -8.51
N ILE A 98 3.02 2.87 -8.01
CA ILE A 98 1.70 2.53 -7.46
C ILE A 98 0.72 3.54 -8.06
N SER A 99 -0.29 3.04 -8.75
CA SER A 99 -1.35 3.85 -9.33
C SER A 99 -2.41 4.16 -8.30
N GLU A 100 -2.78 3.19 -7.46
CA GLU A 100 -3.70 3.41 -6.34
C GLU A 100 -3.31 2.59 -5.12
N PHE A 101 -3.43 3.20 -3.94
CA PHE A 101 -3.29 2.58 -2.64
C PHE A 101 -4.52 2.92 -1.79
N GLU A 102 -5.51 2.05 -1.86
CA GLU A 102 -6.84 2.31 -1.32
C GLU A 102 -7.04 1.55 -0.01
N VAL A 103 -7.69 2.19 0.97
CA VAL A 103 -7.96 1.61 2.29
C VAL A 103 -9.45 1.63 2.54
N TYR A 104 -10.04 0.47 2.83
CA TYR A 104 -11.48 0.30 2.96
C TYR A 104 -11.90 -0.28 4.31
N ASN A 105 -13.07 0.15 4.76
CA ASN A 105 -13.81 -0.44 5.87
C ASN A 105 -15.07 -1.14 5.33
N GLU A 106 -14.89 -2.31 4.73
CA GLU A 106 -15.98 -3.14 4.19
C GLU A 106 -16.96 -3.53 5.31
N GLN A 107 -18.26 -3.46 5.04
CA GLN A 107 -19.28 -4.05 5.90
C GLN A 107 -19.23 -5.57 5.74
N ARG A 108 -19.15 -6.29 6.85
CA ARG A 108 -19.21 -7.77 6.92
C ARG A 108 -20.37 -8.17 7.81
#